data_AF-A0A7X4CJR8-F1
#
_entry.id   AF-A0A7X4CJR8-F1
#
_cell.length_a   1.000
_cell.length_b   1.000
_cell.length_c   1.000
_cell.angle_alpha   90.00
_cell.angle_beta   90.00
_cell.angle_gamma   90.00
#
_symmetry.space_group_name_H-M   'P 1'
#
loop_
_entity.id
_entity.type
_entity.pdbx_description
1 polymer ?
#
loop_
_entity_poly.entity_id
_entity_poly.type
_entity_poly.pdbx_seq_one_letter_code
_entity_poly.pdbx_strand_id
1 'polypeptide(L)'
;MLIAHPKGHYRFLQGIDPYSCGVVAEPGWEIVRVVLAEPLPWREGFERVDAHLAAEGCDRVSLCAMELRSPEPFTMQGFIDFNREYCAVLKAWGLYVDELNPVARTNVAPACDPPAVPSLYAFSYAVPNDRIDRKTLIVAGAGELREGRLVTEGIIRPGDTSPAAMREKAAYVAQVMV
;
A
#
# COMPACT_ATOMS: atom_id res chain seq x y z
N MET A 1 -13.54 11.78 -0.59
CA MET A 1 -13.78 12.15 0.83
C MET A 1 -12.93 11.24 1.70
N LEU A 2 -12.33 11.75 2.78
CA LEU A 2 -11.57 10.92 3.73
C LEU A 2 -12.51 10.19 4.69
N ILE A 3 -12.25 8.90 4.90
CA ILE A 3 -13.03 7.99 5.76
C ILE A 3 -12.21 7.70 7.01
N ALA A 4 -12.80 7.84 8.19
CA ALA A 4 -12.10 7.60 9.45
C ALA A 4 -12.03 6.10 9.78
N HIS A 5 -10.85 5.62 10.17
CA HIS A 5 -10.72 4.28 10.74
C HIS A 5 -11.15 4.33 12.22
N PRO A 6 -12.19 3.58 12.64
CA PRO A 6 -12.82 3.76 13.94
C PRO A 6 -11.90 3.52 15.15
N LYS A 7 -10.86 2.69 14.94
CA LYS A 7 -9.87 2.32 15.97
C LYS A 7 -8.41 2.48 15.53
N GLY A 8 -8.20 2.96 14.31
CA GLY A 8 -6.88 2.96 13.68
C GLY A 8 -6.15 4.29 13.85
N HIS A 9 -6.89 5.34 14.22
CA HIS A 9 -6.36 6.69 14.43
C HIS A 9 -5.73 7.33 13.17
N TYR A 10 -6.25 6.93 12.01
CA TYR A 10 -5.97 7.56 10.73
C TYR A 10 -7.26 7.63 9.90
N ARG A 11 -7.25 8.49 8.90
CA ARG A 11 -8.26 8.53 7.83
C ARG A 11 -7.65 8.02 6.55
N PHE A 12 -8.47 7.40 5.70
CA PHE A 12 -8.04 6.89 4.41
C PHE A 12 -8.89 7.46 3.28
N LEU A 13 -8.31 7.55 2.09
CA LEU A 13 -9.03 7.80 0.85
C LEU A 13 -9.31 6.46 0.18
N GLN A 14 -10.58 6.16 -0.10
CA GLN A 14 -10.96 4.92 -0.79
C GLN A 14 -10.16 4.76 -2.10
N GLY A 15 -9.58 3.58 -2.26
CA GLY A 15 -8.91 3.17 -3.50
C GLY A 15 -9.62 1.98 -4.14
N ILE A 16 -8.83 1.12 -4.76
CA ILE A 16 -9.28 -0.15 -5.36
C ILE A 16 -9.18 -1.29 -4.34
N ASP A 17 -9.79 -2.45 -4.62
CA ASP A 17 -9.85 -3.58 -3.68
C ASP A 17 -8.52 -3.90 -2.95
N PRO A 18 -7.34 -3.88 -3.60
CA PRO A 18 -6.09 -4.25 -2.95
C PRO A 18 -5.48 -3.18 -2.04
N TYR A 19 -5.91 -1.91 -2.11
CA TYR A 19 -5.37 -0.82 -1.29
C TYR A 19 -6.18 0.48 -1.32
N SER A 20 -6.10 1.26 -0.24
CA SER A 20 -6.55 2.66 -0.23
C SER A 20 -5.62 3.56 -1.04
N CYS A 21 -6.10 4.69 -1.56
CA CYS A 21 -5.26 5.66 -2.29
C CYS A 21 -4.22 6.33 -1.39
N GLY A 22 -4.47 6.36 -0.08
CA GLY A 22 -3.58 6.98 0.88
C GLY A 22 -4.25 7.13 2.24
N VAL A 23 -3.42 7.43 3.22
CA VAL A 23 -3.79 7.56 4.63
C VAL A 23 -3.20 8.84 5.21
N VAL A 24 -3.88 9.42 6.19
CA VAL A 24 -3.42 10.59 6.95
C VAL A 24 -3.76 10.40 8.42
N ALA A 25 -2.84 10.73 9.32
CA ALA A 25 -3.06 10.60 10.76
C ALA A 25 -4.23 11.48 11.24
N GLU A 26 -4.96 11.01 12.24
CA GLU A 26 -5.90 11.86 13.01
C GLU A 26 -5.13 12.86 13.90
N PRO A 27 -5.76 13.96 14.37
CA PRO A 27 -5.12 14.88 15.31
C PRO A 27 -4.60 14.17 16.57
N GLY A 28 -3.38 14.51 16.99
CA GLY A 28 -2.69 13.88 18.13
C GLY A 28 -2.05 12.53 17.81
N TRP A 29 -2.02 12.15 16.53
CA TRP A 29 -1.37 10.93 16.04
C TRP A 29 -0.37 11.23 14.93
N GLU A 30 0.60 10.35 14.81
CA GLU A 30 1.63 10.38 13.77
C GLU A 30 1.67 9.03 13.05
N ILE A 31 1.73 9.03 11.73
CA ILE A 31 2.08 7.86 10.95
C ILE A 31 3.61 7.75 10.91
N VAL A 32 4.13 6.68 11.50
CA VAL A 32 5.55 6.33 11.46
C VAL A 32 5.77 5.24 10.42
N ARG A 33 6.92 5.31 9.74
CA ARG A 33 7.34 4.34 8.73
C ARG A 33 8.49 3.50 9.25
N VAL A 34 8.34 2.19 9.23
CA VAL A 34 9.36 1.22 9.63
C VAL A 34 9.89 0.52 8.38
N VAL A 35 11.19 0.65 8.15
CA VAL A 35 11.89 -0.04 7.06
C VAL A 35 12.62 -1.24 7.64
N LEU A 36 12.43 -2.41 7.01
CA LEU A 36 13.13 -3.61 7.43
C LEU A 36 14.59 -3.52 6.95
N ALA A 37 15.52 -3.98 7.78
CA ALA A 37 16.94 -4.07 7.39
C ALA A 37 17.14 -5.01 6.20
N GLU A 38 16.40 -6.12 6.18
CA GLU A 38 16.33 -7.07 5.07
C GLU A 38 14.85 -7.37 4.75
N PRO A 39 14.44 -7.34 3.47
CA PRO A 39 13.07 -7.70 3.11
C PRO A 39 12.74 -9.13 3.51
N LEU A 40 11.54 -9.36 4.03
CA LEU A 40 11.04 -10.68 4.40
C LEU A 40 9.94 -11.13 3.43
N PRO A 41 9.76 -12.44 3.18
CA PRO A 41 8.59 -12.94 2.47
C PRO A 41 7.31 -12.32 3.05
N TRP A 42 6.42 -11.82 2.20
CA TRP A 42 5.37 -10.89 2.65
C TRP A 42 4.46 -11.45 3.75
N ARG A 43 4.26 -12.77 3.82
CA ARG A 43 3.49 -13.45 4.87
C ARG A 43 4.21 -13.41 6.22
N GLU A 44 5.50 -13.75 6.25
CA GLU A 44 6.37 -13.58 7.41
C GLU A 44 6.48 -12.09 7.79
N GLY A 45 6.41 -11.21 6.79
CA GLY A 45 6.31 -9.76 6.98
C GLY A 45 5.11 -9.37 7.87
N PHE A 46 3.93 -9.96 7.67
CA PHE A 46 2.78 -9.71 8.55
C PHE A 46 3.05 -10.18 9.99
N GLU A 47 3.70 -11.31 10.19
CA GLU A 47 4.07 -11.77 11.54
C GLU A 47 5.06 -10.81 12.21
N ARG A 48 6.02 -10.28 11.45
CA ARG A 48 6.96 -9.26 11.93
C ARG A 48 6.24 -7.96 12.29
N VAL A 49 5.29 -7.52 11.47
CA VAL A 49 4.46 -6.34 11.74
C VAL A 49 3.70 -6.53 13.04
N ASP A 50 3.04 -7.67 13.22
CA ASP A 50 2.25 -7.96 14.43
C ASP A 50 3.11 -7.90 15.70
N ALA A 51 4.27 -8.56 15.67
CA ALA A 51 5.21 -8.56 16.78
C ALA A 51 5.73 -7.13 17.09
N HIS A 52 6.02 -6.33 16.06
CA HIS A 52 6.45 -4.94 16.22
C HIS A 52 5.35 -4.09 16.85
N LEU A 53 4.12 -4.16 16.32
CA LEU A 53 2.99 -3.39 16.86
C LEU A 53 2.71 -3.75 18.32
N ALA A 54 2.73 -5.05 18.66
CA ALA A 54 2.57 -5.50 20.03
C ALA A 54 3.66 -4.96 20.97
N ALA A 55 4.92 -4.93 20.52
CA ALA A 55 6.03 -4.37 21.30
C ALA A 55 5.88 -2.86 21.56
N GLU A 56 5.28 -2.14 20.61
CA GLU A 56 4.97 -0.72 20.70
C GLU A 56 3.62 -0.43 21.40
N GLY A 57 2.95 -1.46 21.93
CA GLY A 57 1.65 -1.32 22.60
C GLY A 57 0.51 -0.92 21.65
N CYS A 58 0.66 -1.17 20.35
CA CYS A 58 -0.30 -0.84 19.31
C CYS A 58 -1.08 -2.08 18.85
N ASP A 59 -2.38 -1.93 18.58
CA ASP A 59 -3.18 -2.97 17.96
C ASP A 59 -2.92 -3.07 16.45
N ARG A 60 -3.18 -4.24 15.86
CA ARG A 60 -3.08 -4.47 14.40
C ARG A 60 -3.81 -3.42 13.55
N VAL A 61 -4.92 -2.88 14.05
CA VAL A 61 -5.73 -1.85 13.37
C VAL A 61 -5.00 -0.51 13.19
N SER A 62 -3.88 -0.29 13.87
CA SER A 62 -3.01 0.86 13.65
C SER A 62 -2.24 0.79 12.32
N LEU A 63 -2.07 -0.41 11.75
CA LEU A 63 -1.43 -0.62 10.44
C LEU A 63 -2.21 0.14 9.37
N CYS A 64 -1.52 1.03 8.66
CA CYS A 64 -2.14 1.92 7.68
C CYS A 64 -1.45 1.89 6.31
N ALA A 65 -0.23 1.35 6.19
CA ALA A 65 0.40 1.15 4.88
C ALA A 65 1.36 -0.05 4.83
N MET A 66 1.49 -0.63 3.64
CA MET A 66 2.43 -1.72 3.33
C MET A 66 3.23 -1.40 2.05
N GLU A 67 4.55 -1.58 2.10
CA GLU A 67 5.43 -1.48 0.93
C GLU A 67 6.02 -2.85 0.59
N LEU A 68 5.64 -3.35 -0.57
CA LEU A 68 6.01 -4.65 -1.08
C LEU A 68 7.00 -4.53 -2.24
N ARG A 69 7.88 -5.51 -2.37
CA ARG A 69 8.79 -5.69 -3.49
C ARG A 69 8.58 -7.08 -4.07
N SER A 70 8.43 -7.18 -5.38
CA SER A 70 8.22 -8.43 -6.08
C SER A 70 9.44 -8.79 -6.92
N PRO A 71 9.69 -10.09 -7.21
CA PRO A 71 10.86 -10.53 -7.98
C PRO A 71 10.85 -9.97 -9.40
N GLU A 72 9.67 -9.91 -9.99
CA GLU A 72 9.43 -9.45 -11.35
C GLU A 72 8.00 -8.89 -11.46
N PRO A 73 7.67 -8.13 -12.53
CA PRO A 73 6.30 -7.73 -12.81
C PRO A 73 5.39 -8.95 -12.95
N PHE A 74 4.26 -8.95 -12.26
CA PHE A 74 3.28 -10.04 -12.36
C PHE A 74 2.62 -10.09 -13.75
N THR A 75 2.20 -11.28 -14.15
CA THR A 75 1.10 -11.40 -15.12
C THR A 75 -0.18 -10.81 -14.52
N MET A 76 -1.14 -10.41 -15.35
CA MET A 76 -2.40 -9.85 -14.85
C MET A 76 -3.12 -10.81 -13.91
N GLN A 77 -3.24 -12.08 -14.30
CA GLN A 77 -3.85 -13.12 -13.46
C GLN A 77 -3.06 -13.36 -12.17
N GLY A 78 -1.72 -13.43 -12.26
CA GLY A 78 -0.87 -13.57 -11.09
C GLY A 78 -1.03 -12.42 -10.08
N PHE A 79 -1.22 -11.19 -10.57
CA PHE A 79 -1.47 -10.04 -9.71
C PHE A 79 -2.85 -10.10 -9.04
N ILE A 80 -3.87 -10.54 -9.77
CA ILE A 80 -5.22 -10.75 -9.23
C ILE A 80 -5.19 -11.80 -8.11
N ASP A 81 -4.54 -12.94 -8.34
CA ASP A 81 -4.45 -14.02 -7.35
C ASP A 81 -3.64 -13.59 -6.12
N PHE A 82 -2.51 -12.90 -6.33
CA PHE A 82 -1.73 -12.28 -5.24
C PHE A 82 -2.59 -11.33 -4.39
N ASN A 83 -3.36 -10.44 -5.05
CA ASN A 83 -4.20 -9.48 -4.35
C ASN A 83 -5.31 -10.17 -3.54
N ARG A 84 -5.91 -11.25 -4.06
CA ARG A 84 -6.90 -12.05 -3.33
C ARG A 84 -6.33 -12.58 -2.02
N GLU A 85 -5.14 -13.17 -2.08
CA GLU A 85 -4.46 -13.70 -0.90
C GLU A 85 -4.07 -12.62 0.11
N TYR A 86 -3.52 -11.51 -0.38
CA TYR A 86 -3.16 -10.36 0.45
C TYR A 86 -4.38 -9.78 1.18
N CYS A 87 -5.48 -9.54 0.46
CA CYS A 87 -6.72 -9.02 1.06
C CYS A 87 -7.34 -10.02 2.06
N ALA A 88 -7.20 -11.32 1.84
CA ALA A 88 -7.66 -12.33 2.81
C ALA A 88 -6.93 -12.20 4.16
N VAL A 89 -5.63 -11.90 4.16
CA VAL A 89 -4.87 -11.64 5.40
C VAL A 89 -5.38 -10.37 6.10
N LEU A 90 -5.56 -9.28 5.36
CA LEU A 90 -6.09 -8.02 5.92
C LEU A 90 -7.48 -8.19 6.54
N LYS A 91 -8.36 -8.97 5.89
CA LYS A 91 -9.69 -9.32 6.41
C LYS A 91 -9.60 -10.20 7.66
N ALA A 92 -8.72 -11.20 7.66
CA ALA A 92 -8.49 -12.06 8.82
C ALA A 92 -7.93 -11.28 10.03
N TRP A 93 -7.18 -10.21 9.79
CA TRP A 93 -6.72 -9.28 10.82
C TRP A 93 -7.78 -8.28 11.29
N GLY A 94 -8.97 -8.25 10.66
CA GLY A 94 -10.05 -7.32 11.00
C GLY A 94 -9.73 -5.86 10.66
N LEU A 95 -8.89 -5.62 9.64
CA LEU A 95 -8.46 -4.27 9.28
C LEU A 95 -9.48 -3.53 8.40
N TYR A 96 -10.46 -4.22 7.83
CA TYR A 96 -11.42 -3.58 6.94
C TYR A 96 -12.37 -2.65 7.72
N VAL A 97 -12.71 -1.52 7.10
CA VAL A 97 -13.76 -0.63 7.58
C VAL A 97 -14.97 -0.88 6.68
N ASP A 98 -15.96 -1.58 7.22
CA ASP A 98 -17.03 -2.20 6.44
C ASP A 98 -16.43 -3.09 5.32
N GLU A 99 -16.71 -2.80 4.05
CA GLU A 99 -16.15 -3.52 2.90
C GLU A 99 -14.90 -2.84 2.31
N LEU A 100 -14.43 -1.74 2.91
CA LEU A 100 -13.35 -0.94 2.37
C LEU A 100 -12.01 -1.33 2.99
N ASN A 101 -11.00 -1.47 2.13
CA ASN A 101 -9.62 -1.67 2.53
C ASN A 101 -8.99 -0.30 2.88
N PRO A 102 -8.63 -0.04 4.15
CA PRO A 102 -8.08 1.24 4.54
C PRO A 102 -6.55 1.32 4.36
N VAL A 103 -5.89 0.20 4.10
CA VAL A 103 -4.42 0.09 4.07
C VAL A 103 -3.88 0.56 2.72
N ALA A 104 -3.04 1.59 2.74
CA ALA A 104 -2.35 2.07 1.55
C ALA A 104 -1.26 1.07 1.14
N ARG A 105 -0.94 1.00 -0.16
CA ARG A 105 0.07 0.04 -0.61
C ARG A 105 0.91 0.55 -1.77
N THR A 106 2.19 0.19 -1.75
CA THR A 106 3.04 0.19 -2.94
C THR A 106 3.53 -1.23 -3.16
N ASN A 107 3.43 -1.75 -4.39
CA ASN A 107 4.05 -3.02 -4.78
C ASN A 107 4.77 -2.81 -6.10
N VAL A 108 6.09 -2.94 -6.09
CA VAL A 108 6.95 -2.72 -7.28
C VAL A 108 7.89 -3.89 -7.47
N ALA A 109 8.33 -4.12 -8.71
CA ALA A 109 9.40 -5.06 -9.03
C ALA A 109 10.69 -4.26 -9.31
N PRO A 110 11.69 -4.27 -8.40
CA PRO A 110 12.95 -3.58 -8.63
C PRO A 110 13.69 -4.13 -9.84
N ALA A 111 14.29 -3.25 -10.65
CA ALA A 111 15.15 -3.67 -11.76
C ALA A 111 16.55 -4.12 -11.31
N CYS A 112 17.01 -3.58 -10.17
CA CYS A 112 18.28 -3.94 -9.54
C CYS A 112 17.99 -4.63 -8.20
N ASP A 113 18.68 -5.73 -7.94
CA ASP A 113 18.58 -6.53 -6.71
C ASP A 113 17.13 -6.84 -6.27
N PRO A 114 16.29 -7.42 -7.15
CA PRO A 114 14.95 -7.83 -6.77
C PRO A 114 15.00 -8.94 -5.71
N PRO A 115 14.01 -9.01 -4.79
CA PRO A 115 13.93 -10.11 -3.85
C PRO A 115 13.60 -11.42 -4.58
N ALA A 116 13.95 -12.56 -3.98
CA ALA A 116 13.66 -13.88 -4.56
C ALA A 116 12.15 -14.23 -4.57
N VAL A 117 11.37 -13.64 -3.66
CA VAL A 117 9.91 -13.82 -3.54
C VAL A 117 9.24 -12.48 -3.25
N PRO A 118 7.91 -12.34 -3.45
CA PRO A 118 7.20 -11.15 -3.00
C PRO A 118 7.43 -10.92 -1.51
N SER A 119 7.98 -9.76 -1.17
CA SER A 119 8.56 -9.47 0.13
C SER A 119 8.09 -8.12 0.68
N LEU A 120 7.95 -8.03 2.00
CA LEU A 120 7.73 -6.79 2.72
C LEU A 120 9.05 -6.02 2.84
N TYR A 121 9.05 -4.77 2.39
CA TYR A 121 10.19 -3.85 2.52
C TYR A 121 10.01 -2.88 3.69
N ALA A 122 8.80 -2.32 3.83
CA ALA A 122 8.47 -1.39 4.88
C ALA A 122 6.97 -1.44 5.19
N PHE A 123 6.58 -0.96 6.36
CA PHE A 123 5.19 -0.75 6.73
C PHE A 123 5.05 0.56 7.50
N SER A 124 3.82 1.06 7.60
CA SER A 124 3.53 2.25 8.39
C SER A 124 2.31 2.05 9.26
N TYR A 125 2.33 2.64 10.45
CA TYR A 125 1.24 2.57 11.42
C TYR A 125 1.10 3.89 12.18
N ALA A 126 -0.09 4.13 12.73
CA ALA A 126 -0.36 5.31 13.52
C ALA A 126 0.06 5.11 14.98
N VAL A 127 0.77 6.08 15.55
CA VAL A 127 1.17 6.14 16.97
C VAL A 127 0.72 7.46 17.60
N PRO A 128 0.43 7.50 18.91
CA PRO A 128 0.09 8.75 19.58
C PRO A 128 1.31 9.69 19.58
N ASN A 129 1.08 10.95 19.21
CA ASN A 129 2.07 12.02 19.30
C ASN A 129 1.33 13.35 19.54
N ASP A 130 1.26 13.78 20.79
CA ASP A 130 0.59 15.01 21.22
C ASP A 130 1.37 16.28 20.86
N ARG A 131 2.64 16.14 20.47
CA ARG A 131 3.53 17.25 20.09
C ARG A 131 3.59 17.47 18.58
N ILE A 132 2.98 16.60 17.77
CA ILE A 132 3.01 16.76 16.32
C ILE A 132 2.13 17.95 15.91
N ASP A 133 2.74 18.94 15.25
CA ASP A 133 2.09 20.17 14.79
C ASP A 133 1.72 20.12 13.29
N ARG A 134 2.01 18.99 12.63
CA ARG A 134 1.75 18.75 11.22
C ARG A 134 1.03 17.42 11.00
N LYS A 135 0.38 17.28 9.85
CA LYS A 135 -0.15 15.97 9.42
C LYS A 135 0.96 15.13 8.82
N THR A 136 0.98 13.85 9.18
CA THR A 136 1.76 12.82 8.49
C THR A 136 0.82 11.97 7.65
N LEU A 137 1.28 11.62 6.45
CA LEU A 137 0.48 10.93 5.45
C LEU A 137 1.34 9.97 4.64
N ILE A 138 0.71 8.95 4.08
CA ILE A 138 1.29 8.04 3.09
C ILE A 138 0.34 7.99 1.90
N VAL A 139 0.89 8.10 0.69
CA VAL A 139 0.14 7.93 -0.56
C VAL A 139 0.51 6.56 -1.15
N ALA A 140 -0.50 5.82 -1.61
CA ALA A 140 -0.29 4.55 -2.30
C ALA A 140 0.29 4.77 -3.69
N GLY A 141 0.95 3.75 -4.26
CA GLY A 141 1.41 3.81 -5.64
C GLY A 141 0.27 3.61 -6.65
N ALA A 142 0.33 4.31 -7.78
CA ALA A 142 -0.53 4.06 -8.94
C ALA A 142 0.32 3.85 -10.20
N GLY A 143 -0.03 2.85 -11.00
CA GLY A 143 0.53 2.66 -12.34
C GLY A 143 -0.32 3.35 -13.41
N GLU A 144 0.08 3.23 -14.67
CA GLU A 144 -0.60 3.78 -15.85
C GLU A 144 -1.90 3.05 -16.23
N LEU A 145 -2.69 2.65 -15.22
CA LEU A 145 -3.85 1.80 -15.37
C LEU A 145 -5.15 2.62 -15.31
N ARG A 146 -5.85 2.69 -16.44
CA ARG A 146 -7.10 3.44 -16.58
C ARG A 146 -8.17 2.91 -15.61
N GLU A 147 -8.66 3.80 -14.74
CA GLU A 147 -9.75 3.54 -13.80
C GLU A 147 -9.48 2.34 -12.86
N GLY A 148 -8.21 1.94 -12.70
CA GLY A 148 -7.86 0.77 -11.88
C GLY A 148 -8.35 -0.58 -12.43
N ARG A 149 -8.79 -0.67 -13.69
CA ARG A 149 -9.27 -1.93 -14.29
C ARG A 149 -8.10 -2.86 -14.56
N LEU A 150 -8.01 -3.97 -13.84
CA LEU A 150 -6.97 -5.00 -13.98
C LEU A 150 -7.12 -5.83 -15.28
N VAL A 151 -7.00 -5.17 -16.43
CA VAL A 151 -6.99 -5.76 -17.78
C VAL A 151 -5.91 -5.09 -18.63
N THR A 152 -5.30 -5.82 -19.56
CA THR A 152 -4.18 -5.32 -20.36
C THR A 152 -4.56 -4.07 -21.17
N GLU A 153 -5.79 -4.03 -21.68
CA GLU A 153 -6.35 -2.92 -22.45
C GLU A 153 -6.56 -1.65 -21.59
N GLY A 154 -6.59 -1.81 -20.27
CA GLY A 154 -6.63 -0.72 -19.31
C GLY A 154 -5.28 -0.02 -19.15
N ILE A 155 -4.18 -0.65 -19.55
CA ILE A 155 -2.83 -0.08 -19.47
C ILE A 155 -2.68 0.95 -20.60
N ILE A 156 -2.18 2.14 -20.27
CA ILE A 156 -1.86 3.15 -21.29
C ILE A 156 -0.70 2.64 -22.14
N ARG A 157 -0.94 2.43 -23.44
CA ARG A 157 0.06 1.97 -24.42
C ARG A 157 0.89 0.77 -23.90
N PRO A 158 0.25 -0.39 -23.74
CA PRO A 158 0.92 -1.57 -23.17
C PRO A 158 2.14 -1.95 -24.00
N GLY A 159 3.29 -2.14 -23.33
CA GLY A 159 4.56 -2.52 -23.97
C GLY A 159 5.32 -1.41 -24.70
N ASP A 160 4.72 -0.25 -24.99
CA ASP A 160 5.40 0.86 -25.66
C ASP A 160 6.24 1.68 -24.67
N THR A 161 7.55 1.72 -24.88
CA THR A 161 8.54 2.46 -24.08
C THR A 161 9.13 3.67 -24.82
N SER A 162 8.51 4.11 -25.91
CA SER A 162 8.92 5.31 -26.64
C SER A 162 8.79 6.57 -25.77
N PRO A 163 9.57 7.65 -26.02
CA PRO A 163 9.46 8.89 -25.25
C PRO A 163 8.05 9.49 -25.21
N ALA A 164 7.28 9.34 -26.30
CA ALA A 164 5.89 9.79 -26.36
C ALA A 164 4.98 8.95 -25.44
N ALA A 165 5.14 7.62 -25.45
CA ALA A 165 4.39 6.74 -24.58
C ALA A 165 4.71 6.97 -23.10
N MET A 166 6.00 7.10 -22.76
CA MET A 166 6.43 7.39 -21.39
C MET A 166 5.87 8.71 -20.87
N ARG A 167 5.81 9.75 -21.73
CA ARG A 167 5.18 11.02 -21.36
C ARG A 167 3.68 10.88 -21.08
N GLU A 168 2.96 10.14 -21.91
CA GLU A 168 1.52 9.90 -21.71
C GLU A 168 1.25 9.10 -20.42
N LYS A 169 2.02 8.03 -20.19
CA LYS A 169 1.96 7.22 -18.97
C LYS A 169 2.21 8.07 -17.72
N ALA A 170 3.31 8.84 -17.73
CA ALA A 170 3.67 9.70 -16.61
C ALA A 170 2.63 10.80 -16.35
N ALA A 171 2.10 11.43 -17.42
CA ALA A 171 1.06 12.46 -17.28
C ALA A 171 -0.22 11.88 -16.66
N TYR A 172 -0.62 10.67 -17.07
CA TYR A 172 -1.77 10.00 -16.46
C TYR A 172 -1.54 9.67 -14.99
N VAL A 173 -0.39 9.06 -14.64
CA VAL A 173 -0.06 8.75 -13.24
C VAL A 173 -0.06 10.02 -12.40
N ALA A 174 0.56 11.10 -12.88
CA ALA A 174 0.55 12.38 -12.20
C ALA A 174 -0.88 12.92 -11.98
N GLN A 175 -1.79 12.73 -12.95
CA GLN A 175 -3.18 13.14 -12.82
C GLN A 175 -3.96 12.30 -11.79
N VAL A 176 -3.70 10.99 -11.71
CA VAL A 176 -4.38 10.08 -10.77
C VAL A 176 -3.91 10.27 -9.32
N MET A 177 -2.69 10.80 -9.15
CA MET A 177 -2.03 10.96 -7.85
C MET A 177 -2.27 12.34 -7.21
N VAL A 178 -3.07 13.22 -7.84
CA VAL A 178 -3.42 14.58 -7.37
C VAL A 178 -4.85 14.58 -6.82
#